data_AF-E4XKR1-F1
#
_entry.id   AF-E4XKR1-F1
#
_cell.length_a   1.000
_cell.length_b   1.000
_cell.length_c   1.000
_cell.angle_alpha   90.00
_cell.angle_beta   90.00
_cell.angle_gamma   90.00
#
_symmetry.space_group_name_H-M   'P 1'
#
loop_
_entity.id
_entity.type
_entity.pdbx_description
1 polymer ?
#
loop_
_entity_poly.entity_id
_entity_poly.type
_entity_poly.pdbx_seq_one_letter_code
_entity_poly.pdbx_strand_id
1 'polypeptide(L)'
;MNRRKAVLIREIFAGFVKVEFVDFWLADQFNSLVGIFMDTQFRVQNATPWSEDIFGQYYDYSWLATLVRSSSTLMTPLLAWIRFLQCLRRFHDDGSSSHLYNTAKYSTSFLKYGMAFYYAQEPSKSTFALMCCAYFCSSAFTLYWDLIHDWGFLLTKNQKIPFLRDDLAYTSRTGTNNFYYFAILENTLLRFSWIVQVSTKQFKNSSTFEKATISTVVLLLEMFRRFIWNFLRLENEHFNNCGEFRTVRTKILDKRIDLS
;
A
#
# COMPACT_ATOMS: atom_id res chain seq x y z
N MET A 1 -3.85 15.06 26.15
CA MET A 1 -4.58 14.50 24.98
C MET A 1 -3.89 13.20 24.57
N ASN A 2 -4.58 12.05 24.59
CA ASN A 2 -3.95 10.73 24.42
C ASN A 2 -3.17 10.65 23.09
N ARG A 3 -1.86 10.35 23.15
CA ARG A 3 -0.94 10.20 22.00
C ARG A 3 -1.47 9.29 20.88
N ARG A 4 -2.39 8.37 21.21
CA ARG A 4 -3.03 7.40 20.30
C ARG A 4 -4.25 7.94 19.53
N LYS A 5 -4.91 9.01 19.97
CA LYS A 5 -6.18 9.49 19.37
C LYS A 5 -6.00 10.42 18.16
N ALA A 6 -4.77 10.73 17.77
CA ALA A 6 -4.47 11.72 16.72
C ALA A 6 -3.76 11.15 15.48
N VAL A 7 -3.65 9.82 15.33
CA VAL A 7 -2.91 9.20 14.18
C VAL A 7 -3.48 9.71 12.85
N LEU A 8 -4.80 9.66 12.66
CA LEU A 8 -5.45 10.16 11.45
C LEU A 8 -5.18 11.65 11.19
N ILE A 9 -5.12 12.46 12.25
CA ILE A 9 -4.81 13.89 12.14
C ILE A 9 -3.35 14.05 11.68
N ARG A 10 -2.42 13.23 12.19
CA ARG A 10 -1.02 13.25 11.76
C ARG A 10 -0.85 12.86 10.29
N GLU A 11 -1.71 11.97 9.76
CA GLU A 11 -1.73 11.65 8.33
C GLU A 11 -2.13 12.86 7.47
N ILE A 12 -3.10 13.65 7.92
CA ILE A 12 -3.52 14.90 7.24
C ILE A 12 -2.38 15.92 7.24
N PHE A 13 -1.62 16.00 8.33
CA PHE A 13 -0.45 16.88 8.47
C PHE A 13 0.89 16.18 8.15
N ALA A 14 0.86 15.12 7.33
CA ALA A 14 2.06 14.43 6.88
C ALA A 14 3.07 15.44 6.30
N GLY A 15 4.35 15.31 6.69
CA GLY A 15 5.39 16.27 6.31
C GLY A 15 5.67 17.35 7.35
N PHE A 16 4.70 17.68 8.22
CA PHE A 16 4.83 18.76 9.19
C PHE A 16 4.96 18.28 10.64
N VAL A 17 4.47 17.07 10.92
CA VAL A 17 4.54 16.43 12.24
C VAL A 17 5.57 15.32 12.26
N LYS A 18 6.14 15.05 13.44
CA LYS A 18 7.02 13.91 13.66
C LYS A 18 6.31 12.61 13.28
N VAL A 19 7.00 11.74 12.55
CA VAL A 19 6.44 10.48 12.04
C VAL A 19 6.89 9.31 12.91
N GLU A 20 5.93 8.62 13.52
CA GLU A 20 6.15 7.40 14.31
C GLU A 20 5.86 6.14 13.49
N PHE A 21 6.20 4.96 14.03
CA PHE A 21 5.93 3.66 13.40
C PHE A 21 4.46 3.51 12.98
N VAL A 22 3.54 3.86 13.88
CA VAL A 22 2.10 3.72 13.64
C VAL A 22 1.61 4.56 12.47
N ASP A 23 2.22 5.73 12.23
CA ASP A 23 1.80 6.66 11.18
C ASP A 23 2.10 6.06 9.80
N PHE A 24 3.37 5.70 9.58
CA PHE A 24 3.73 5.11 8.30
C PHE A 24 3.16 3.72 8.08
N TRP A 25 2.98 2.93 9.15
CA TRP A 25 2.31 1.64 9.08
C TRP A 25 0.83 1.77 8.67
N LEU A 26 0.11 2.76 9.22
CA LEU A 26 -1.28 3.05 8.86
C LEU A 26 -1.40 3.55 7.42
N ALA A 27 -0.53 4.49 7.02
CA ALA A 27 -0.54 5.02 5.67
C ALA A 27 -0.23 3.95 4.61
N ASP A 28 0.56 2.91 4.94
CA ASP A 28 0.73 1.75 4.06
C ASP A 28 -0.56 0.92 3.93
N GLN A 29 -1.44 0.89 4.94
CA GLN A 29 -2.76 0.28 4.82
C GLN A 29 -3.65 1.08 3.86
N PHE A 30 -3.61 2.42 3.93
CA PHE A 30 -4.39 3.26 3.02
C PHE A 30 -4.03 3.02 1.56
N ASN A 31 -2.75 2.80 1.25
CA ASN A 31 -2.33 2.48 -0.12
C ASN A 31 -2.99 1.21 -0.70
N SER A 32 -3.47 0.28 0.14
CA SER A 32 -4.25 -0.90 -0.30
C SER A 32 -5.76 -0.64 -0.40
N LEU A 33 -6.29 0.48 0.12
CA LEU A 33 -7.71 0.84 0.03
C LEU A 33 -8.10 1.44 -1.33
N VAL A 34 -7.12 1.73 -2.20
CA VAL A 34 -7.34 2.30 -3.55
C VAL A 34 -8.41 1.53 -4.33
N GLY A 35 -8.38 0.20 -4.28
CA GLY A 35 -9.35 -0.64 -4.96
C GLY A 35 -10.79 -0.43 -4.50
N ILE A 36 -11.00 -0.23 -3.19
CA ILE A 36 -12.32 0.04 -2.62
C ILE A 36 -12.86 1.39 -3.10
N PHE A 37 -12.00 2.41 -3.19
CA PHE A 37 -12.40 3.72 -3.71
C PHE A 37 -12.78 3.65 -5.20
N MET A 38 -12.07 2.85 -5.99
CA MET A 38 -12.39 2.63 -7.41
C MET A 38 -13.69 1.83 -7.61
N ASP A 39 -13.92 0.78 -6.81
CA ASP A 39 -15.17 0.01 -6.85
C ASP A 39 -16.38 0.83 -6.38
N THR A 40 -16.18 1.66 -5.36
CA THR A 40 -17.22 2.60 -4.88
C THR A 40 -17.57 3.59 -5.99
N GLN A 41 -16.57 4.13 -6.69
CA GLN A 41 -16.80 4.97 -7.86
C GLN A 41 -17.61 4.24 -8.94
N PHE A 42 -17.21 3.02 -9.31
CA PHE A 42 -17.91 2.23 -10.31
C PHE A 42 -19.37 1.99 -9.93
N ARG A 43 -19.66 1.66 -8.66
CA ARG A 43 -21.04 1.48 -8.20
C ARG A 43 -21.87 2.75 -8.27
N VAL A 44 -21.34 3.88 -7.77
CA VAL A 44 -22.06 5.16 -7.82
C VAL A 44 -22.34 5.55 -9.27
N GLN A 45 -21.38 5.38 -10.18
CA GLN A 45 -21.56 5.71 -11.60
C GLN A 45 -22.63 4.87 -12.30
N ASN A 46 -22.75 3.59 -11.96
CA ASN A 46 -23.76 2.72 -12.58
C ASN A 46 -25.13 2.80 -11.90
N ALA A 47 -25.21 3.26 -10.64
CA ALA A 47 -26.48 3.43 -9.93
C ALA A 47 -27.17 4.77 -10.22
N THR A 48 -26.41 5.78 -10.67
CA THR A 48 -26.86 7.19 -10.79
C THR A 48 -27.57 7.61 -12.08
N PRO A 49 -27.52 6.91 -13.24
CA PRO A 49 -28.12 7.49 -14.44
C PRO A 49 -29.64 7.68 -14.34
N TRP A 50 -30.36 6.80 -13.61
CA TRP A 50 -31.83 6.82 -13.52
C TRP A 50 -32.32 6.07 -12.28
N SER A 51 -32.16 6.62 -11.07
CA SER A 51 -32.89 6.07 -9.91
C SER A 51 -34.32 6.62 -9.96
N GLU A 52 -35.24 5.83 -10.47
CA GLU A 52 -36.67 6.09 -10.38
C GLU A 52 -37.09 6.01 -8.91
N ASP A 53 -37.69 7.07 -8.38
CA ASP A 53 -38.26 7.00 -7.05
C ASP A 53 -39.52 6.11 -7.04
N ILE A 54 -40.04 5.82 -5.84
CA ILE A 54 -41.28 5.03 -5.66
C ILE A 54 -42.53 5.65 -6.34
N PHE A 55 -42.41 6.86 -6.89
CA PHE A 55 -43.47 7.59 -7.60
C PHE A 55 -43.17 7.78 -9.09
N GLY A 56 -42.12 7.18 -9.63
CA GLY A 56 -41.79 7.28 -11.06
C GLY A 56 -41.02 8.54 -11.46
N GLN A 57 -40.53 9.35 -10.51
CA GLN A 57 -39.75 10.55 -10.84
C GLN A 57 -38.27 10.22 -11.04
N TYR A 58 -37.70 10.82 -12.08
CA TYR A 58 -36.28 10.75 -12.41
C TYR A 58 -35.55 11.98 -11.90
N TYR A 59 -34.44 11.76 -11.20
CA TYR A 59 -33.57 12.80 -10.68
C TYR A 59 -32.19 12.71 -11.34
N ASP A 60 -31.65 13.86 -11.76
CA ASP A 60 -30.30 13.96 -12.32
C ASP A 60 -29.24 13.98 -11.19
N TYR A 61 -28.49 12.88 -11.08
CA TYR A 61 -27.36 12.73 -10.16
C TYR A 61 -25.99 12.77 -10.86
N SER A 62 -25.91 13.34 -12.08
CA SER A 62 -24.66 13.47 -12.84
C SER A 62 -23.56 14.23 -12.09
N TRP A 63 -23.93 15.20 -11.24
CA TRP A 63 -23.01 15.91 -10.37
C TRP A 63 -22.33 14.99 -9.34
N LEU A 64 -23.08 14.04 -8.77
CA LEU A 64 -22.57 13.08 -7.79
C LEU A 64 -21.63 12.09 -8.47
N ALA A 65 -22.00 11.60 -9.66
CA ALA A 65 -21.15 10.74 -10.47
C ALA A 65 -19.83 11.44 -10.86
N THR A 66 -19.89 12.74 -11.16
CA THR A 66 -18.71 13.57 -11.48
C THR A 66 -17.84 13.82 -10.24
N LEU A 67 -18.45 14.14 -9.10
CA LEU A 67 -17.74 14.33 -7.83
C LEU A 67 -17.00 13.06 -7.42
N VAL A 68 -17.67 11.91 -7.46
CA VAL A 68 -17.09 10.62 -7.08
C VAL A 68 -15.98 10.18 -8.05
N ARG A 69 -16.14 10.44 -9.36
CA ARG A 69 -15.06 10.21 -10.35
C ARG A 69 -13.81 11.00 -10.04
N SER A 70 -13.99 12.29 -9.78
CA SER A 70 -12.89 13.21 -9.46
C SER A 70 -12.22 12.82 -8.14
N SER A 71 -12.99 12.49 -7.11
CA SER A 71 -12.42 12.09 -5.81
C SER A 71 -11.62 10.80 -5.91
N SER A 72 -12.12 9.75 -6.56
CA SER A 72 -11.42 8.45 -6.64
C SER A 72 -10.15 8.50 -7.49
N THR A 73 -10.15 9.31 -8.55
CA THR A 73 -8.95 9.59 -9.36
C THR A 73 -7.86 10.30 -8.55
N LEU A 74 -8.26 11.22 -7.65
CA LEU A 74 -7.33 11.98 -6.80
C LEU A 74 -6.90 11.24 -5.52
N MET A 75 -7.75 10.38 -4.96
CA MET A 75 -7.43 9.62 -3.75
C MET A 75 -6.21 8.74 -3.94
N THR A 76 -6.12 8.07 -5.09
CA THR A 76 -5.07 7.09 -5.36
C THR A 76 -3.64 7.67 -5.29
N PRO A 77 -3.30 8.78 -5.97
CA PRO A 77 -2.03 9.46 -5.78
C PRO A 77 -1.92 10.17 -4.42
N LEU A 78 -3.02 10.62 -3.81
CA LEU A 78 -3.00 11.25 -2.48
C LEU A 78 -2.48 10.29 -1.40
N LEU A 79 -2.84 9.01 -1.43
CA LEU A 79 -2.37 8.03 -0.45
C LEU A 79 -0.85 7.75 -0.57
N ALA A 80 -0.32 7.80 -1.80
CA ALA A 80 1.12 7.76 -2.04
C ALA A 80 1.82 9.07 -1.61
N TRP A 81 1.14 10.21 -1.77
CA TRP A 81 1.61 11.53 -1.35
C TRP A 81 1.84 11.64 0.16
N ILE A 82 0.92 11.10 0.96
CA ILE A 82 1.07 11.04 2.41
C ILE A 82 2.37 10.32 2.80
N ARG A 83 2.62 9.13 2.23
CA ARG A 83 3.85 8.36 2.50
C ARG A 83 5.10 9.08 2.00
N PHE A 84 5.04 9.71 0.84
CA PHE A 84 6.12 10.52 0.30
C PHE A 84 6.52 11.65 1.25
N LEU A 85 5.54 12.44 1.74
CA LEU A 85 5.79 13.51 2.70
C LEU A 85 6.31 13.00 4.04
N GLN A 86 5.78 11.88 4.53
CA GLN A 86 6.29 11.24 5.74
C GLN A 86 7.76 10.81 5.60
N CYS A 87 8.14 10.25 4.44
CA CYS A 87 9.52 9.83 4.20
C CYS A 87 10.46 11.04 4.13
N LEU A 88 10.06 12.13 3.47
CA LEU A 88 10.82 13.38 3.47
C LEU A 88 10.97 13.97 4.87
N ARG A 89 9.90 13.95 5.67
CA ARG A 89 9.95 14.43 7.05
C ARG A 89 10.93 13.63 7.90
N ARG A 90 10.91 12.30 7.77
CA ARG A 90 11.87 11.44 8.48
C ARG A 90 13.30 11.66 8.00
N PHE A 91 13.52 11.91 6.71
CA PHE A 91 14.83 12.30 6.22
C PHE A 91 15.31 13.61 6.85
N HIS A 92 14.45 14.62 6.93
CA HIS A 92 14.76 15.88 7.60
C HIS A 92 15.09 15.67 9.10
N ASP A 93 14.34 14.84 9.80
CA ASP A 93 14.51 14.63 11.25
C ASP A 93 15.72 13.76 11.61
N ASP A 94 15.93 12.65 10.87
CA ASP A 94 16.92 11.62 11.22
C ASP A 94 18.19 11.68 10.33
N GLY A 95 18.15 12.40 9.20
CA GLY A 95 19.26 12.52 8.23
C GLY A 95 19.58 11.23 7.44
N SER A 96 18.88 10.13 7.70
CA SER A 96 19.19 8.82 7.11
C SER A 96 18.76 8.71 5.65
N SER A 97 19.71 8.39 4.77
CA SER A 97 19.45 8.18 3.33
C SER A 97 18.46 7.03 3.05
N SER A 98 18.25 6.11 4.00
CA SER A 98 17.19 5.09 3.93
C SER A 98 15.81 5.72 3.64
N HIS A 99 15.54 6.89 4.22
CA HIS A 99 14.29 7.61 4.00
C HIS A 99 14.16 8.19 2.59
N LEU A 100 15.27 8.55 1.93
CA LEU A 100 15.28 8.99 0.54
C LEU A 100 14.99 7.83 -0.42
N TYR A 101 15.53 6.64 -0.16
CA TYR A 101 15.18 5.44 -0.95
C TYR A 101 13.69 5.12 -0.82
N ASN A 102 13.12 5.25 0.38
CA ASN A 102 11.69 5.08 0.59
C ASN A 102 10.87 6.17 -0.12
N THR A 103 11.36 7.41 -0.12
CA THR A 103 10.76 8.52 -0.87
C THR A 103 10.74 8.21 -2.37
N ALA A 104 11.86 7.76 -2.93
CA ALA A 104 11.97 7.36 -4.33
C ALA A 104 11.02 6.22 -4.69
N LYS A 105 10.84 5.24 -3.78
CA LYS A 105 9.84 4.17 -3.91
C LYS A 105 8.43 4.76 -4.11
N TYR A 106 7.98 5.67 -3.24
CA TYR A 106 6.65 6.29 -3.40
C TYR A 106 6.58 7.21 -4.64
N SER A 107 7.68 7.84 -5.05
CA SER A 107 7.72 8.61 -6.31
C SER A 107 7.39 7.76 -7.54
N THR A 108 7.77 6.48 -7.56
CA THR A 108 7.39 5.57 -8.65
C THR A 108 5.87 5.38 -8.76
N SER A 109 5.13 5.54 -7.67
CA SER A 109 3.67 5.46 -7.69
C SER A 109 3.06 6.64 -8.45
N PHE A 110 3.62 7.85 -8.35
CA PHE A 110 3.17 8.99 -9.15
C PHE A 110 3.40 8.75 -10.65
N LEU A 111 4.57 8.22 -11.02
CA LEU A 111 4.85 7.85 -12.41
C LEU A 111 3.88 6.78 -12.91
N LYS A 112 3.60 5.76 -12.10
CA LYS A 112 2.60 4.72 -12.38
C LYS A 112 1.24 5.33 -12.71
N TYR A 113 0.72 6.20 -11.86
CA TYR A 113 -0.60 6.82 -12.08
C TYR A 113 -0.59 7.84 -13.23
N GLY A 114 0.48 8.62 -13.37
CA GLY A 114 0.65 9.57 -14.47
C GLY A 114 0.67 8.88 -15.83
N MET A 115 1.39 7.75 -15.97
CA MET A 115 1.43 6.99 -17.21
C MET A 115 0.11 6.25 -17.49
N ALA A 116 -0.61 5.80 -16.45
CA ALA A 116 -1.96 5.26 -16.62
C ALA A 116 -2.93 6.32 -17.15
N PHE A 117 -2.86 7.54 -16.61
CA PHE A 117 -3.65 8.67 -17.08
C PHE A 117 -3.29 9.03 -18.52
N TYR A 118 -1.99 9.12 -18.85
CA TYR A 118 -1.53 9.43 -20.20
C TYR A 118 -2.00 8.39 -21.23
N TYR A 119 -1.90 7.10 -20.93
CA TYR A 119 -2.46 6.03 -21.78
C TYR A 119 -3.97 6.16 -21.96
N ALA A 120 -4.71 6.57 -20.93
CA ALA A 120 -6.16 6.76 -21.03
C ALA A 120 -6.55 7.95 -21.92
N GLN A 121 -5.72 9.00 -22.00
CA GLN A 121 -5.95 10.15 -22.88
C GLN A 121 -5.51 9.87 -24.32
N GLU A 122 -4.36 9.22 -24.51
CA GLU A 122 -3.76 8.97 -25.82
C GLU A 122 -3.44 7.47 -26.00
N PRO A 123 -4.44 6.60 -26.28
CA PRO A 123 -4.23 5.16 -26.36
C PRO A 123 -3.41 4.77 -27.61
N SER A 124 -2.19 4.29 -27.40
CA SER A 124 -1.31 3.77 -28.45
C SER A 124 -0.46 2.60 -27.92
N LYS A 125 0.21 1.87 -28.81
CA LYS A 125 1.15 0.82 -28.40
C LYS A 125 2.29 1.38 -27.54
N SER A 126 2.75 2.61 -27.84
CA SER A 126 3.82 3.27 -27.10
C SER A 126 3.37 3.68 -25.69
N THR A 127 2.22 4.35 -25.57
CA THR A 127 1.69 4.78 -24.27
C THR A 127 1.28 3.60 -23.40
N PHE A 128 0.80 2.51 -24.00
CA PHE A 128 0.57 1.24 -23.29
C PHE A 128 1.87 0.65 -22.74
N ALA A 129 2.94 0.61 -23.53
CA ALA A 129 4.24 0.12 -23.08
C ALA A 129 4.81 0.98 -21.94
N LEU A 130 4.74 2.30 -22.05
CA LEU A 130 5.17 3.23 -20.99
C LEU A 130 4.39 3.01 -19.68
N MET A 131 3.07 2.82 -19.76
CA MET A 131 2.24 2.47 -18.61
C MET A 131 2.70 1.16 -17.97
N CYS A 132 2.87 0.09 -18.75
CA CYS A 132 3.33 -1.21 -18.26
C CYS A 132 4.73 -1.12 -17.62
N CYS A 133 5.66 -0.36 -18.21
CA CYS A 133 6.98 -0.11 -17.63
C CYS A 133 6.88 0.60 -16.28
N ALA A 134 6.06 1.64 -16.17
CA ALA A 134 5.87 2.36 -14.91
C ALA A 134 5.25 1.46 -13.82
N TYR A 135 4.30 0.60 -14.20
CA TYR A 135 3.68 -0.38 -13.31
C TYR A 135 4.70 -1.40 -12.83
N PHE A 136 5.51 -1.95 -13.75
CA PHE A 136 6.58 -2.88 -13.42
C PHE A 136 7.61 -2.27 -12.47
N CYS A 137 8.14 -1.08 -12.78
CA CYS A 137 9.12 -0.41 -11.94
C CYS A 137 8.59 -0.14 -10.53
N SER A 138 7.34 0.32 -10.42
CA SER A 138 6.69 0.56 -9.13
C SER A 138 6.47 -0.73 -8.33
N SER A 139 5.97 -1.78 -8.97
CA SER A 139 5.79 -3.11 -8.36
C SER A 139 7.12 -3.73 -7.93
N ALA A 140 8.15 -3.68 -8.77
CA ALA A 140 9.46 -4.27 -8.51
C ALA A 140 10.18 -3.55 -7.37
N PHE A 141 10.19 -2.22 -7.34
CA PHE A 141 10.80 -1.46 -6.24
C PHE A 141 10.05 -1.73 -4.93
N THR A 142 8.72 -1.73 -4.94
CA THR A 142 7.97 -2.04 -3.72
C THR A 142 8.19 -3.49 -3.28
N LEU A 143 8.25 -4.46 -4.19
CA LEU A 143 8.60 -5.86 -3.86
C LEU A 143 9.98 -5.96 -3.21
N TYR A 144 10.98 -5.31 -3.79
CA TYR A 144 12.31 -5.22 -3.19
C TYR A 144 12.22 -4.65 -1.77
N TRP A 145 11.49 -3.57 -1.59
CA TRP A 145 11.34 -2.94 -0.28
C TRP A 145 10.70 -3.87 0.76
N ASP A 146 9.62 -4.56 0.38
CA ASP A 146 8.92 -5.50 1.26
C ASP A 146 9.85 -6.64 1.72
N LEU A 147 10.50 -7.30 0.76
CA LEU A 147 11.33 -8.47 1.04
C LEU A 147 12.58 -8.08 1.84
N ILE A 148 13.24 -6.99 1.47
CA ILE A 148 14.51 -6.59 2.06
C ILE A 148 14.34 -5.79 3.34
N HIS A 149 13.61 -4.69 3.28
CA HIS A 149 13.58 -3.71 4.36
C HIS A 149 12.48 -3.98 5.38
N ASP A 150 11.29 -4.36 4.91
CA ASP A 150 10.16 -4.58 5.80
C ASP A 150 10.21 -5.95 6.47
N TRP A 151 10.73 -6.98 5.79
CA TRP A 151 10.79 -8.35 6.33
C TRP A 151 12.21 -8.80 6.72
N GLY A 152 13.25 -8.16 6.18
CA GLY A 152 14.64 -8.52 6.48
C GLY A 152 15.10 -9.81 5.79
N PHE A 153 14.58 -10.12 4.60
CA PHE A 153 14.90 -11.32 3.83
C PHE A 153 15.89 -11.03 2.69
N LEU A 154 16.35 -12.09 2.02
CA LEU A 154 17.24 -12.15 0.84
C LEU A 154 18.66 -11.57 0.98
N LEU A 155 18.89 -10.56 1.81
CA LEU A 155 20.18 -9.86 1.95
C LEU A 155 20.86 -10.03 3.32
N THR A 156 20.34 -10.91 4.17
CA THR A 156 20.97 -11.22 5.46
C THR A 156 22.29 -11.96 5.21
N LYS A 157 23.37 -11.57 5.88
CA LYS A 157 24.66 -12.26 5.74
C LYS A 157 24.72 -13.43 6.72
N ASN A 158 25.41 -14.52 6.35
CA ASN A 158 25.63 -15.70 7.20
C ASN A 158 24.35 -16.41 7.69
N GLN A 159 23.33 -16.48 6.82
CA GLN A 159 22.02 -17.06 7.17
C GLN A 159 22.12 -18.57 7.39
N LYS A 160 21.43 -19.09 8.41
CA LYS A 160 21.26 -20.55 8.60
C LYS A 160 20.27 -21.15 7.62
N ILE A 161 19.29 -20.35 7.18
CA ILE A 161 18.23 -20.76 6.26
C ILE A 161 18.35 -19.86 5.02
N PRO A 162 18.40 -20.42 3.81
CA PRO A 162 18.50 -19.61 2.59
C PRO A 162 17.38 -18.57 2.52
N PHE A 163 17.73 -17.33 2.13
CA PHE A 163 16.82 -16.21 1.91
C PHE A 163 16.10 -15.64 3.13
N LEU A 164 16.20 -16.24 4.32
CA LEU A 164 15.50 -15.80 5.52
C LEU A 164 16.49 -15.30 6.59
N ARG A 165 16.03 -14.39 7.45
CA ARG A 165 16.79 -13.99 8.66
C ARG A 165 16.76 -15.11 9.71
N ASP A 166 17.69 -15.07 10.65
CA ASP A 166 17.83 -16.14 11.66
C ASP A 166 16.73 -16.10 12.73
N ASP A 167 16.23 -14.92 13.09
CA ASP A 167 15.23 -14.73 14.14
C ASP A 167 13.80 -14.77 13.61
N LEU A 168 13.20 -15.96 13.50
CA LEU A 168 11.87 -16.18 12.93
C LEU A 168 10.88 -16.66 14.00
N ALA A 169 10.03 -15.78 14.54
CA ALA A 169 9.10 -16.08 15.62
C ALA A 169 8.09 -17.17 15.22
N TYR A 170 7.58 -17.14 13.99
CA TYR A 170 6.64 -18.16 13.51
C TYR A 170 7.30 -19.52 13.26
N THR A 171 8.58 -19.57 12.92
CA THR A 171 9.33 -20.84 12.84
C THR A 171 9.48 -21.42 14.24
N SER A 172 9.84 -20.59 15.22
CA SER A 172 9.98 -21.05 16.62
C SER A 172 8.68 -21.66 17.15
N ARG A 173 7.51 -21.21 16.65
CA ARG A 173 6.20 -21.73 17.07
C ARG A 173 5.75 -22.96 16.28
N THR A 174 5.90 -22.95 14.96
CA THR A 174 5.36 -23.99 14.07
C THR A 174 6.36 -25.10 13.75
N GLY A 175 7.65 -24.88 14.00
CA GLY A 175 8.74 -25.79 13.63
C GLY A 175 9.05 -25.81 12.14
N THR A 176 8.39 -24.99 11.32
CA THR A 176 8.58 -24.99 9.85
C THR A 176 8.78 -23.58 9.31
N ASN A 177 9.50 -23.47 8.20
CA ASN A 177 9.75 -22.20 7.49
C ASN A 177 8.74 -21.92 6.37
N ASN A 178 7.78 -22.83 6.16
CA ASN A 178 6.87 -22.82 5.02
C ASN A 178 6.04 -21.54 4.93
N PHE A 179 5.64 -20.99 6.08
CA PHE A 179 4.90 -19.72 6.15
C PHE A 179 5.66 -18.57 5.47
N TYR A 180 6.98 -18.46 5.67
CA TYR A 180 7.78 -17.38 5.10
C TYR A 180 7.98 -17.52 3.60
N TYR A 181 8.25 -18.74 3.12
CA TYR A 181 8.36 -18.98 1.68
C TYR A 181 7.02 -18.79 0.96
N PHE A 182 5.92 -19.19 1.61
CA PHE A 182 4.58 -18.88 1.12
C PHE A 182 4.36 -17.37 1.03
N ALA A 183 4.71 -16.61 2.07
CA ALA A 183 4.59 -15.15 2.06
C ALA A 183 5.46 -14.48 0.97
N ILE A 184 6.68 -14.98 0.72
CA ILE A 184 7.54 -14.50 -0.37
C ILE A 184 6.86 -14.74 -1.73
N LEU A 185 6.39 -15.96 -1.97
CA LEU A 185 5.75 -16.34 -3.23
C LEU A 185 4.46 -15.54 -3.46
N GLU A 186 3.59 -15.52 -2.46
CA GLU A 186 2.29 -14.85 -2.50
C GLU A 186 2.45 -13.34 -2.71
N ASN A 187 3.35 -12.69 -1.96
CA ASN A 187 3.61 -11.26 -2.13
C ASN A 187 4.20 -10.95 -3.50
N THR A 188 5.09 -11.80 -4.01
CA THR A 188 5.67 -11.65 -5.35
C THR A 188 4.58 -11.72 -6.42
N LEU A 189 3.77 -12.78 -6.43
CA LEU A 189 2.73 -12.97 -7.45
C LEU A 189 1.68 -11.86 -7.42
N LEU A 190 1.18 -11.54 -6.23
CA LEU A 190 0.09 -10.56 -6.09
C LEU A 190 0.55 -9.11 -6.24
N ARG A 191 1.84 -8.80 -6.07
CA ARG A 191 2.42 -7.48 -6.42
C ARG A 191 2.30 -7.17 -7.91
N PHE A 192 2.27 -8.20 -8.75
CA PHE A 192 2.06 -8.10 -10.20
C PHE A 192 0.62 -8.43 -10.61
N SER A 193 -0.34 -8.44 -9.68
CA SER A 193 -1.76 -8.66 -9.97
C SER A 193 -2.36 -7.64 -10.94
N TRP A 194 -1.73 -6.47 -11.10
CA TRP A 194 -2.10 -5.49 -12.12
C TRP A 194 -2.05 -6.07 -13.54
N ILE A 195 -1.21 -7.09 -13.81
CA ILE A 195 -1.15 -7.78 -15.11
C ILE A 195 -2.50 -8.41 -15.42
N VAL A 196 -3.12 -9.07 -14.44
CA VAL A 196 -4.46 -9.65 -14.58
C VAL A 196 -5.46 -8.54 -14.87
N GLN A 197 -5.47 -7.47 -14.08
CA GLN A 197 -6.40 -6.35 -14.27
C GLN A 197 -6.27 -5.68 -15.65
N VAL A 198 -5.04 -5.45 -16.12
CA VAL A 198 -4.78 -4.88 -17.45
C VAL A 198 -5.24 -5.83 -18.55
N SER A 199 -4.96 -7.13 -18.41
CA SER A 199 -5.38 -8.15 -19.38
C SER A 199 -6.91 -8.26 -19.47
N THR A 200 -7.60 -8.25 -18.32
CA THR A 200 -9.06 -8.29 -18.24
C THR A 200 -9.73 -7.11 -18.95
N LYS A 201 -9.11 -5.92 -18.92
CA LYS A 201 -9.61 -4.74 -19.65
C LYS A 201 -9.51 -4.90 -21.17
N GLN A 202 -8.54 -5.67 -21.66
CA GLN A 202 -8.33 -5.90 -23.09
C GLN A 202 -9.24 -7.00 -23.67
N PHE A 203 -9.86 -7.84 -22.82
CA PHE A 203 -10.83 -8.82 -23.28
C PHE A 203 -12.11 -8.14 -23.76
N LYS A 204 -12.30 -8.14 -25.09
CA LYS A 204 -13.48 -7.55 -25.75
C LYS A 204 -14.76 -8.37 -25.55
N ASN A 205 -14.63 -9.69 -25.37
CA ASN A 205 -15.75 -10.63 -25.31
C ASN A 205 -16.23 -10.95 -23.90
N SER A 206 -15.57 -10.43 -22.85
CA SER A 206 -16.02 -10.65 -21.47
C SER A 206 -17.07 -9.63 -21.06
N SER A 207 -18.11 -10.14 -20.42
CA SER A 207 -19.18 -9.35 -19.82
C SER A 207 -18.65 -8.44 -18.70
N THR A 208 -19.37 -7.36 -18.41
CA THR A 208 -19.08 -6.47 -17.28
C THR A 208 -19.06 -7.25 -15.95
N PHE A 209 -19.92 -8.26 -15.80
CA PHE A 209 -19.99 -9.11 -14.62
C PHE A 209 -18.71 -9.94 -14.43
N GLU A 210 -18.19 -10.57 -15.49
CA GLU A 210 -16.93 -11.32 -15.41
C GLU A 210 -15.75 -10.42 -15.06
N LYS A 211 -15.67 -9.23 -15.67
CA LYS A 211 -14.62 -8.24 -15.36
C LYS A 211 -14.69 -7.79 -13.90
N ALA A 212 -15.90 -7.53 -13.38
CA ALA A 212 -16.12 -7.16 -11.98
C ALA A 212 -15.78 -8.30 -11.02
N THR A 213 -16.10 -9.54 -11.38
CA THR A 213 -15.77 -10.74 -10.58
C THR A 213 -14.25 -10.90 -10.45
N ILE A 214 -13.52 -10.82 -11.57
CA ILE A 214 -12.05 -10.88 -11.55
C ILE A 214 -11.46 -9.74 -10.70
N SER A 215 -11.96 -8.51 -10.86
CA SER A 215 -11.53 -7.38 -10.04
C SER A 215 -11.74 -7.66 -8.55
N THR A 216 -12.92 -8.14 -8.17
CA THR A 216 -13.26 -8.47 -6.78
C THR A 216 -12.33 -9.53 -6.20
N VAL A 217 -12.04 -10.60 -6.95
CA VAL A 217 -11.11 -11.65 -6.52
C VAL A 217 -9.71 -11.08 -6.32
N VAL A 218 -9.22 -10.25 -7.24
CA VAL A 218 -7.90 -9.60 -7.12
C VAL A 218 -7.84 -8.69 -5.89
N LEU A 219 -8.92 -7.96 -5.57
CA LEU A 219 -9.00 -7.11 -4.38
C LEU A 219 -8.98 -7.92 -3.08
N LEU A 220 -9.70 -9.04 -3.02
CA LEU A 220 -9.67 -9.94 -1.87
C LEU A 220 -8.27 -10.56 -1.66
N LEU A 221 -7.60 -10.94 -2.76
CA LEU A 221 -6.23 -11.43 -2.71
C LEU A 221 -5.25 -10.33 -2.24
N GLU A 222 -5.42 -9.09 -2.69
CA GLU A 222 -4.62 -7.95 -2.21
C GLU A 222 -4.83 -7.69 -0.71
N MET A 223 -6.06 -7.86 -0.20
CA MET A 223 -6.34 -7.79 1.24
C MET A 223 -5.63 -8.90 2.01
N PHE A 224 -5.66 -10.14 1.50
CA PHE A 224 -4.96 -11.27 2.09
C PHE A 224 -3.44 -11.06 2.13
N ARG A 225 -2.86 -10.56 1.04
CA ARG A 225 -1.45 -10.17 0.95
C ARG A 225 -1.05 -9.16 2.00
N ARG A 226 -1.88 -8.13 2.19
CA ARG A 226 -1.65 -7.09 3.21
C ARG A 226 -1.76 -7.65 4.63
N PHE A 227 -2.69 -8.57 4.87
CA PHE A 227 -2.83 -9.26 6.15
C PHE A 227 -1.54 -10.01 6.52
N ILE A 228 -0.98 -10.80 5.60
CA ILE A 228 0.30 -11.49 5.81
C ILE A 228 1.45 -10.49 6.01
N TRP A 229 1.52 -9.46 5.14
CA TRP A 229 2.54 -8.43 5.22
C TRP A 229 2.54 -7.73 6.60
N ASN A 230 1.37 -7.49 7.20
CA ASN A 230 1.25 -6.86 8.51
C ASN A 230 1.91 -7.69 9.61
N PHE A 231 1.71 -9.01 9.62
CA PHE A 231 2.36 -9.89 10.60
C PHE A 231 3.88 -9.85 10.46
N LEU A 232 4.39 -10.01 9.24
CA LEU A 232 5.82 -10.01 8.99
C LEU A 232 6.46 -8.64 9.28
N ARG A 233 5.78 -7.53 8.97
CA ARG A 233 6.27 -6.19 9.27
C ARG A 233 6.35 -5.93 10.77
N LEU A 234 5.33 -6.32 11.51
CA LEU A 234 5.28 -6.18 12.98
C LEU A 234 6.32 -7.08 13.65
N GLU A 235 6.51 -8.29 13.14
CA GLU A 235 7.53 -9.21 13.60
C GLU A 235 8.94 -8.60 13.40
N ASN A 236 9.27 -8.15 12.19
CA ASN A 236 10.56 -7.52 11.91
C ASN A 236 10.78 -6.25 12.75
N GLU A 237 9.73 -5.43 12.93
CA GLU A 237 9.80 -4.26 13.82
C GLU A 237 10.08 -4.66 15.27
N HIS A 238 9.48 -5.74 15.76
CA HIS A 238 9.71 -6.25 17.11
C HIS A 238 11.17 -6.67 17.28
N PHE A 239 11.72 -7.44 16.34
CA PHE A 239 13.11 -7.88 16.41
C PHE A 239 14.11 -6.72 16.29
N ASN A 240 13.88 -5.75 15.40
CA ASN A 240 14.75 -4.56 15.30
C ASN A 240 14.72 -3.71 16.58
N ASN A 241 13.54 -3.55 17.21
CA ASN A 241 13.43 -2.79 18.46
C ASN A 241 14.04 -3.53 19.67
N CYS A 242 13.93 -4.86 19.72
CA CYS A 242 14.55 -5.70 20.75
C CYS A 242 16.07 -5.77 20.59
N GLY A 243 16.58 -5.88 19.37
CA GLY A 243 18.01 -5.91 19.06
C GLY A 243 18.74 -4.59 19.35
N GLU A 244 18.05 -3.45 19.21
CA GLU A 244 18.62 -2.13 19.54
C GLU A 244 18.37 -1.68 21.00
N PHE A 245 17.83 -2.54 21.88
CA PHE A 245 17.45 -2.20 23.26
C PHE A 245 16.51 -0.99 23.41
N ARG A 246 15.82 -0.56 22.33
CA ARG A 246 14.93 0.62 22.34
C ARG A 246 13.79 0.43 23.34
N THR A 247 13.26 -0.79 23.44
CA THR A 247 12.18 -1.14 24.39
C THR A 247 12.60 -0.95 25.86
N VAL A 248 13.90 -1.11 26.16
CA VAL A 248 14.45 -0.89 27.51
C VAL A 248 14.74 0.59 27.72
N ARG A 249 15.33 1.27 26.72
CA ARG A 249 15.68 2.69 26.80
C ARG A 249 14.44 3.59 26.93
N THR A 250 13.34 3.31 26.22
CA THR A 250 12.08 4.07 26.34
C THR A 250 11.45 3.90 27.72
N LYS A 251 11.43 2.68 28.28
CA LYS A 251 10.92 2.45 29.65
C LYS A 251 11.76 3.14 30.73
N ILE A 252 13.08 3.23 30.53
CA ILE A 252 13.97 3.94 31.45
C ILE A 252 13.79 5.46 31.35
N LEU A 253 13.58 5.99 30.14
CA LEU A 253 13.33 7.42 29.93
C LEU A 253 11.97 7.85 30.49
N ASP A 254 10.90 7.08 30.25
CA ASP A 254 9.59 7.36 30.85
C ASP A 254 9.66 7.33 32.38
N LYS A 255 10.36 6.34 32.97
CA LYS A 255 10.59 6.32 34.43
C LYS A 255 11.40 7.51 34.96
N ARG A 256 12.28 8.12 34.18
CA ARG A 256 13.04 9.31 34.61
C ARG A 256 12.22 10.58 34.54
N ILE A 257 11.29 10.68 33.59
CA ILE A 257 10.39 11.83 33.44
C ILE A 257 9.30 11.79 34.52
N ASP A 258 8.84 10.61 34.94
CA ASP A 258 7.88 10.46 36.04
C ASP A 258 8.48 10.69 37.45
N LEU A 259 9.81 10.80 37.55
CA LEU A 259 10.56 11.04 38.80
C LEU A 259 11.14 12.46 38.90
N SER A 260 10.84 13.34 37.94
CA SER A 260 11.27 14.75 37.90
C SER A 260 10.05 15.68 37.92
#